data_AF-A0A8J2LG70-F1
#
_entry.id   AF-A0A8J2LG70-F1
#
_cell.length_a   1.000
_cell.length_b   1.000
_cell.length_c   1.000
_cell.angle_alpha   90.00
_cell.angle_beta   90.00
_cell.angle_gamma   90.00
#
_symmetry.space_group_name_H-M   'P 1'
#
loop_
_entity.id
_entity.type
_entity.pdbx_description
1 polymer ?
#
loop_
_entity_poly.entity_id
_entity_poly.type
_entity_poly.pdbx_seq_one_letter_code
_entity_poly.pdbx_strand_id
1 'polypeptide(L)'
;MSTKAFLGRPRLNVFTASSDDGIVRGIGFTDGTHWTEQRRFALKNLREFGIGAKSMEGKIQEEVSELVGSLKAREGKPIPVKGLFNIPVINAFWSILLGHKLKENDPESLAALRSLTGVMDDTSL
;
A
#
# COMPACT_ATOMS: atom_id res chain seq x y z
N MET A 1 -27.27 -17.89 -9.01
CA MET A 1 -26.15 -18.26 -8.11
C MET A 1 -25.96 -17.14 -7.10
N SER A 2 -25.86 -17.44 -5.79
CA SER A 2 -25.80 -16.43 -4.72
C SER A 2 -24.38 -15.88 -4.58
N THR A 3 -24.23 -14.55 -4.72
CA THR A 3 -22.96 -13.79 -4.65
C THR A 3 -22.15 -14.06 -3.37
N LYS A 4 -22.79 -14.55 -2.30
CA LYS A 4 -22.14 -14.86 -1.02
C LYS A 4 -21.14 -16.02 -1.10
N ALA A 5 -21.31 -16.96 -2.02
CA ALA A 5 -20.45 -18.15 -2.13
C ALA A 5 -18.99 -17.80 -2.51
N PHE A 6 -18.77 -16.62 -3.10
CA PHE A 6 -17.46 -16.18 -3.59
C PHE A 6 -16.82 -15.09 -2.72
N LEU A 7 -17.37 -14.80 -1.54
CA LEU A 7 -16.87 -13.73 -0.67
C LEU A 7 -15.76 -14.16 0.30
N GLY A 8 -15.48 -15.45 0.45
CA GLY A 8 -14.46 -15.96 1.37
C GLY A 8 -13.03 -15.61 0.99
N ARG A 9 -12.09 -15.68 1.93
CA ARG A 9 -10.65 -15.51 1.69
C ARG A 9 -9.89 -16.82 1.88
N PRO A 10 -8.83 -17.09 1.09
CA PRO A 10 -7.92 -18.18 1.39
C PRO A 10 -7.31 -18.00 2.78
N ARG A 11 -7.28 -19.07 3.57
CA ARG A 11 -6.56 -19.05 4.86
C ARG A 11 -5.06 -19.12 4.57
N LEU A 12 -4.44 -17.96 4.47
CA LEU A 12 -2.99 -17.86 4.32
C LEU A 12 -2.34 -17.85 5.70
N ASN A 13 -1.49 -18.84 5.96
CA ASN A 13 -0.82 -19.03 7.25
C ASN A 13 0.06 -17.82 7.68
N VAL A 14 0.46 -16.98 6.72
CA VAL A 14 1.29 -15.78 6.94
C VAL A 14 0.63 -14.80 7.92
N PHE A 15 -0.70 -14.68 7.88
CA PHE A 15 -1.43 -13.73 8.74
C PHE A 15 -1.96 -14.33 10.04
N THR A 16 -2.02 -15.66 10.13
CA THR A 16 -2.19 -16.35 11.42
C THR A 16 -0.89 -16.42 12.21
N ALA A 17 0.26 -16.52 11.54
CA ALA A 17 1.57 -16.58 12.18
C ALA A 17 2.00 -15.24 12.81
N SER A 18 1.43 -14.13 12.33
CA SER A 18 1.68 -12.78 12.85
C SER A 18 0.87 -12.43 14.10
N SER A 19 0.10 -13.37 14.67
CA SER A 19 -0.70 -13.11 15.87
C SER A 19 -0.50 -14.24 16.88
N ASP A 20 -0.03 -13.89 18.08
CA ASP A 20 0.27 -14.85 19.16
C ASP A 20 -0.95 -15.68 19.59
N ASP A 21 -2.16 -15.20 19.29
CA ASP A 21 -3.45 -15.83 19.61
C ASP A 21 -4.02 -16.67 18.46
N GLY A 22 -3.36 -16.74 17.31
CA GLY A 22 -3.83 -17.44 16.11
C GLY A 22 -5.06 -16.80 15.43
N ILE A 23 -5.44 -15.57 15.83
CA ILE A 23 -6.61 -14.87 15.29
C ILE A 23 -6.17 -14.00 14.09
N VAL A 24 -6.77 -14.24 12.93
CA VAL A 24 -6.58 -13.38 11.76
C VAL A 24 -7.31 -12.05 11.96
N ARG A 25 -6.62 -10.94 11.74
CA ARG A 25 -7.14 -9.57 11.91
C ARG A 25 -7.10 -8.78 10.61
N GLY A 26 -7.83 -7.66 10.57
CA GLY A 26 -7.79 -6.70 9.46
C GLY A 26 -8.72 -7.05 8.31
N ILE A 27 -8.57 -6.36 7.17
CA ILE A 27 -9.54 -6.38 6.05
C ILE A 27 -9.16 -7.37 4.94
N GLY A 28 -7.88 -7.73 4.83
CA GLY A 28 -7.38 -8.57 3.74
C GLY A 28 -7.78 -10.04 3.86
N PHE A 29 -7.76 -10.57 5.09
CA PHE A 29 -7.76 -12.03 5.34
C PHE A 29 -8.83 -12.49 6.35
N THR A 30 -9.72 -11.59 6.77
CA THR A 30 -10.87 -11.93 7.63
C THR A 30 -12.13 -12.07 6.80
N ASP A 31 -13.13 -12.77 7.34
CA ASP A 31 -14.43 -12.99 6.72
C ASP A 31 -15.59 -12.63 7.67
N GLY A 32 -16.81 -12.60 7.14
CA GLY A 32 -18.02 -12.42 7.93
C GLY A 32 -18.27 -11.00 8.43
N THR A 33 -18.86 -10.89 9.62
CA THR A 33 -19.24 -9.61 10.23
C THR A 33 -18.03 -8.74 10.56
N HIS A 34 -16.97 -9.35 11.10
CA HIS A 34 -15.72 -8.64 11.43
C HIS A 34 -15.11 -7.95 10.20
N TRP A 35 -14.99 -8.68 9.08
CA TRP A 35 -14.54 -8.10 7.81
C TRP A 35 -15.43 -6.96 7.33
N THR A 36 -16.74 -7.14 7.43
CA THR A 36 -17.73 -6.15 6.95
C THR A 36 -17.62 -4.84 7.73
N GLU A 37 -17.50 -4.92 9.05
CA GLU A 37 -17.36 -3.76 9.93
C GLU A 37 -16.03 -3.04 9.71
N GLN A 38 -14.91 -3.78 9.69
CA GLN A 38 -13.58 -3.23 9.44
C GLN A 38 -13.48 -2.56 8.07
N ARG A 39 -14.00 -3.21 7.02
CA ARG A 39 -14.06 -2.65 5.67
C ARG A 39 -14.87 -1.37 5.62
N ARG A 40 -16.05 -1.34 6.26
CA ARG A 40 -16.90 -0.14 6.28
C ARG A 40 -16.20 1.01 7.00
N PHE A 41 -15.62 0.73 8.16
CA PHE A 41 -14.88 1.72 8.94
C PHE A 41 -13.70 2.29 8.15
N ALA A 42 -12.85 1.45 7.57
CA ALA A 42 -11.71 1.91 6.80
C ALA A 42 -12.13 2.72 5.57
N LEU A 43 -13.07 2.22 4.75
CA LEU A 43 -13.50 2.94 3.54
C LEU A 43 -14.13 4.30 3.86
N LYS A 44 -14.85 4.41 4.99
CA LYS A 44 -15.37 5.71 5.45
C LYS A 44 -14.21 6.67 5.73
N ASN A 45 -13.26 6.27 6.57
CA ASN A 45 -12.13 7.12 6.96
C ASN A 45 -11.24 7.47 5.75
N LEU A 46 -10.93 6.52 4.88
CA LEU A 46 -10.12 6.78 3.67
C LEU A 46 -10.78 7.86 2.79
N ARG A 47 -12.10 7.81 2.61
CA ARG A 47 -12.84 8.84 1.88
C ARG A 47 -12.81 10.19 2.60
N GLU A 48 -12.96 10.20 3.92
CA GLU A 48 -12.88 11.44 4.73
C GLU A 48 -11.48 12.08 4.67
N PHE A 49 -10.42 11.28 4.60
CA PHE A 49 -9.06 11.77 4.34
C PHE A 49 -8.82 12.25 2.90
N GLY A 50 -9.79 12.07 2.00
CA GLY A 50 -9.69 12.54 0.62
C GLY A 50 -9.05 11.54 -0.35
N ILE A 51 -8.95 10.26 0.03
CA ILE A 51 -8.58 9.19 -0.89
C ILE A 51 -9.72 8.94 -1.88
N GLY A 52 -9.39 8.91 -3.17
CA GLY A 52 -10.38 8.82 -4.25
C GLY A 52 -11.11 10.13 -4.55
N ALA A 53 -10.70 11.24 -3.91
CA ALA A 53 -11.17 12.58 -4.20
C ALA A 53 -10.12 13.37 -5.00
N LYS A 54 -10.48 14.59 -5.42
CA LYS A 54 -9.60 15.50 -6.19
C LYS A 54 -8.31 15.88 -5.44
N SER A 55 -8.31 15.79 -4.11
CA SER A 55 -7.10 15.95 -3.27
C SER A 55 -6.03 14.91 -3.57
N MET A 56 -6.44 13.65 -3.84
CA MET A 56 -5.50 12.59 -4.22
C MET A 56 -4.85 12.88 -5.57
N GLU A 57 -5.60 13.45 -6.52
CA GLU A 57 -5.08 13.79 -7.85
C GLU A 57 -3.90 14.77 -7.75
N GLY A 58 -4.01 15.80 -6.90
CA GLY A 58 -2.92 16.73 -6.64
C GLY A 58 -1.67 16.06 -6.08
N LYS A 59 -1.84 15.09 -5.16
CA LYS A 59 -0.73 14.32 -4.60
C LYS A 59 -0.08 13.37 -5.61
N ILE A 60 -0.87 12.76 -6.48
CA ILE A 60 -0.33 11.94 -7.58
C ILE A 60 0.46 12.83 -8.56
N GLN A 61 -0.06 14.01 -8.91
CA GLN A 61 0.63 14.97 -9.79
C GLN A 61 1.97 15.45 -9.22
N GLU A 62 2.02 15.70 -7.90
CA GLU A 62 3.25 16.06 -7.17
C GLU A 62 4.32 14.95 -7.32
N GLU A 63 3.95 13.70 -7.01
CA GLU A 63 4.88 12.57 -7.11
C GLU A 63 5.29 12.25 -8.56
N VAL A 64 4.40 12.43 -9.54
CA VAL A 64 4.74 12.31 -10.97
C VAL A 64 5.73 13.38 -11.38
N SER A 65 5.54 14.62 -10.94
CA SER A 65 6.45 15.73 -11.26
C SER A 65 7.85 15.47 -10.70
N GLU A 66 7.93 14.98 -9.47
CA GLU A 66 9.20 14.61 -8.82
C GLU A 66 9.89 13.44 -9.55
N LEU A 67 9.14 12.39 -9.90
CA LEU A 67 9.66 11.25 -10.65
C LEU A 67 10.17 11.68 -12.04
N VAL A 68 9.43 12.51 -12.77
CA VAL A 68 9.88 13.02 -14.07
C VAL A 68 11.16 13.85 -13.91
N GLY A 69 11.25 14.65 -12.85
CA GLY A 69 12.47 15.39 -12.52
C GLY A 69 13.67 14.48 -12.28
N SER A 70 13.51 13.42 -11.50
CA SER A 70 14.58 12.46 -11.19
C SER A 70 15.00 11.66 -12.43
N LEU A 71 14.06 11.33 -13.32
CA LEU A 71 14.33 10.66 -14.60
C LEU A 71 15.12 11.56 -15.57
N LYS A 72 14.73 12.84 -15.69
CA LYS A 72 15.46 13.82 -16.52
C LYS A 72 16.90 14.01 -16.04
N ALA A 73 17.13 14.03 -14.73
CA ALA A 73 18.48 14.11 -14.17
C ALA A 73 19.38 12.90 -14.51
N ARG A 74 18.78 11.80 -14.99
CA ARG A 74 19.46 10.56 -15.38
C ARG A 74 19.45 10.34 -16.90
N GLU A 75 19.13 11.37 -17.68
CA GLU A 75 19.04 11.29 -19.14
C GLU A 75 20.33 10.70 -19.76
N GLY A 76 20.14 9.81 -20.75
CA GLY A 76 21.22 9.12 -21.44
C GLY A 76 21.87 7.96 -20.67
N LYS A 77 21.40 7.65 -19.44
CA LYS A 77 21.89 6.53 -18.65
C LYS A 77 20.83 5.42 -18.50
N PRO A 78 21.23 4.14 -18.39
CA PRO A 78 20.30 3.08 -18.03
C PRO A 78 19.64 3.34 -16.68
N ILE A 79 18.33 3.11 -16.59
CA ILE A 79 17.55 3.29 -15.36
C ILE A 79 16.96 1.94 -14.94
N PRO A 80 17.18 1.49 -13.70
CA PRO A 80 16.51 0.30 -13.20
C PRO A 80 15.01 0.58 -13.04
N VAL A 81 14.18 -0.17 -13.78
CA VAL A 81 12.71 -0.04 -13.71
C VAL A 81 12.15 -0.71 -12.45
N LYS A 82 12.84 -1.74 -11.92
CA LYS A 82 12.43 -2.44 -10.70
C LYS A 82 12.42 -1.47 -9.52
N GLY A 83 11.25 -1.28 -8.92
CA GLY A 83 11.05 -0.41 -7.75
C GLY A 83 11.00 1.09 -8.04
N LEU A 84 11.15 1.50 -9.31
CA LEU A 84 11.14 2.92 -9.71
C LEU A 84 9.88 3.66 -9.25
N PHE A 85 8.73 2.98 -9.27
CA PHE A 85 7.44 3.55 -8.92
C PHE A 85 7.05 3.34 -7.45
N ASN A 86 7.82 2.58 -6.66
CA ASN A 86 7.41 2.21 -5.30
C ASN A 86 7.27 3.43 -4.40
N ILE A 87 8.29 4.30 -4.34
CA ILE A 87 8.26 5.52 -3.52
C ILE A 87 7.14 6.46 -3.99
N PRO A 88 7.06 6.85 -5.29
CA PRO A 88 5.99 7.74 -5.76
C PRO A 88 4.58 7.24 -5.47
N VAL A 89 4.31 5.95 -5.71
CA VAL A 89 2.98 5.36 -5.49
C VAL A 89 2.62 5.36 -4.00
N ILE A 90 3.58 5.00 -3.15
CA ILE A 90 3.36 4.95 -1.71
C ILE A 90 3.18 6.35 -1.14
N ASN A 91 3.98 7.33 -1.57
CA ASN A 91 3.88 8.72 -1.11
C ASN A 91 2.55 9.39 -1.46
N ALA A 92 1.98 9.10 -2.64
CA ALA A 92 0.68 9.65 -3.02
C ALA A 92 -0.42 9.26 -2.01
N PHE A 93 -0.28 8.12 -1.35
CA PHE A 93 -1.16 7.66 -0.28
C PHE A 93 -0.68 8.10 1.13
N TRP A 94 0.62 7.95 1.41
CA TRP A 94 1.23 8.21 2.71
C TRP A 94 1.15 9.69 3.12
N SER A 95 1.32 10.60 2.15
CA SER A 95 1.22 12.04 2.38
C SER A 95 -0.17 12.47 2.81
N ILE A 96 -1.22 11.76 2.37
CA ILE A 96 -2.60 12.01 2.77
C ILE A 96 -2.86 11.50 4.18
N LEU A 97 -2.38 10.30 4.50
CA LEU A 97 -2.64 9.68 5.80
C LEU A 97 -1.80 10.26 6.95
N LEU A 98 -0.53 10.54 6.68
CA LEU A 98 0.47 10.83 7.71
C LEU A 98 1.08 12.23 7.58
N GLY A 99 0.68 12.99 6.56
CA GLY A 99 1.13 14.37 6.35
C GLY A 99 2.60 14.52 5.94
N HIS A 100 3.32 13.43 5.73
CA HIS A 100 4.72 13.42 5.32
C HIS A 100 4.95 12.38 4.22
N LYS A 101 6.08 12.52 3.50
CA LYS A 101 6.47 11.63 2.41
C LYS A 101 7.79 10.94 2.70
N LEU A 102 7.94 9.73 2.17
CA LEU A 102 9.20 9.01 2.10
C LEU A 102 10.13 9.72 1.12
N LYS A 103 11.42 9.77 1.44
CA LYS A 103 12.42 10.44 0.62
C LYS A 103 13.09 9.44 -0.31
N GLU A 104 13.33 9.85 -1.54
CA GLU A 104 14.14 9.07 -2.47
C GLU A 104 15.57 8.93 -1.95
N ASN A 105 16.12 7.72 -2.00
CA ASN A 105 17.48 7.37 -1.53
C ASN A 105 17.73 7.57 -0.02
N ASP A 106 16.70 7.77 0.77
CA ASP A 106 16.82 7.84 2.23
C ASP A 106 16.82 6.42 2.85
N PRO A 107 17.83 6.05 3.66
CA PRO A 107 17.93 4.70 4.22
C PRO A 107 16.72 4.28 5.06
N GLU A 108 16.12 5.19 5.82
CA GLU A 108 14.95 4.92 6.66
C GLU A 108 13.71 4.67 5.78
N SER A 109 13.50 5.51 4.78
CA SER A 109 12.45 5.35 3.77
C SER A 109 12.57 4.02 3.01
N LEU A 110 13.79 3.64 2.63
CA LEU A 110 14.05 2.36 1.97
C LEU A 110 13.88 1.16 2.91
N ALA A 111 14.22 1.29 4.20
CA ALA A 111 13.96 0.26 5.20
C ALA A 111 12.46 0.05 5.40
N ALA A 112 11.68 1.12 5.52
CA ALA A 112 10.23 1.06 5.60
C ALA A 112 9.61 0.37 4.37
N LEU A 113 10.10 0.70 3.18
CA LEU A 113 9.68 0.04 1.94
C LEU A 113 10.03 -1.45 1.90
N ARG A 114 11.23 -1.83 2.31
CA ARG A 114 11.64 -3.24 2.36
C ARG A 114 10.80 -4.04 3.33
N SER A 115 10.46 -3.47 4.50
CA SER A 115 9.53 -4.10 5.44
C SER A 115 8.14 -4.30 4.82
N LEU A 116 7.68 -3.37 3.98
CA LEU A 116 6.39 -3.49 3.28
C LEU A 116 6.42 -4.50 2.12
N THR A 117 7.47 -4.52 1.31
CA THR A 117 7.58 -5.42 0.14
C THR A 117 8.07 -6.82 0.51
N GLY A 118 8.90 -6.94 1.55
CA GLY A 118 9.45 -8.22 2.02
C GLY A 118 8.40 -9.18 2.55
N VAL A 119 7.26 -8.67 3.06
CA VAL A 119 6.11 -9.49 3.48
C VAL A 119 5.51 -10.28 2.30
N MET A 120 5.73 -9.86 1.06
CA MET A 120 5.26 -10.55 -0.14
C MET A 120 6.30 -11.50 -0.74
N ASP A 121 7.60 -11.24 -0.60
CA ASP A 121 8.66 -12.07 -1.22
C ASP A 121 8.88 -13.42 -0.50
N ASP A 122 8.51 -13.53 0.79
CA ASP A 122 8.49 -14.81 1.53
C ASP A 122 7.36 -15.76 1.09
N THR A 123 6.59 -15.41 0.04
CA THR A 123 5.61 -16.30 -0.59
C THR A 123 6.23 -17.14 -1.70
N SER A 124 7.26 -17.93 -1.34
CA SER A 124 7.57 -19.14 -2.11
C SER A 124 6.56 -20.21 -1.69
N LEU A 125 5.67 -20.59 -2.61
CA LEU A 125 5.04 -21.92 -2.56
C LEU A 125 6.11 -23.00 -2.75
#